data_AF-A0A938Z1R7-F1
#
_entry.id   AF-A0A938Z1R7-F1
#
_cell.length_a   1.000
_cell.length_b   1.000
_cell.length_c   1.000
_cell.angle_alpha   90.00
_cell.angle_beta   90.00
_cell.angle_gamma   90.00
#
_symmetry.space_group_name_H-M   'P 1'
#
loop_
_entity.id
_entity.type
_entity.pdbx_description
1 polymer ?
#
loop_
_entity_poly.entity_id
_entity_poly.type
_entity_poly.pdbx_seq_one_letter_code
_entity_poly.pdbx_strand_id
1 'polypeptide(L)' 'MRKAKGMSQEVLSGFAGIARTHLTMIECGTKQANFSTICKIAEAFDMRPSELVRKMEEAEEKRDK' A
#
# COMPACT_ATOMS: atom_id res chain seq x y z
N MET A 1 -3.94 4.68 -4.49
CA MET A 1 -3.12 4.07 -5.56
C MET A 1 -3.81 2.90 -6.26
N ARG A 2 -4.20 1.85 -5.54
CA ARG A 2 -4.86 0.65 -6.11
C ARG A 2 -6.01 0.96 -7.08
N LYS A 3 -6.93 1.86 -6.68
CA LYS A 3 -8.06 2.31 -7.51
C LYS A 3 -7.63 2.96 -8.83
N ALA A 4 -6.52 3.71 -8.84
CA ALA A 4 -6.00 4.34 -10.05
C ALA A 4 -5.44 3.33 -11.06
N LYS A 5 -5.00 2.15 -10.58
CA LYS A 5 -4.61 1.01 -11.42
C LYS A 5 -5.76 0.03 -11.69
N GLY A 6 -7.01 0.35 -11.32
CA GLY A 6 -8.18 -0.52 -11.52
C GLY A 6 -8.16 -1.84 -10.73
N MET A 7 -7.24 -2.01 -9.77
CA MET A 7 -7.10 -3.26 -9.01
C MET A 7 -8.14 -3.34 -7.89
N SER A 8 -8.65 -4.53 -7.55
CA SER A 8 -9.47 -4.78 -6.33
C SER A 8 -8.60 -5.10 -5.10
N GLN A 9 -9.15 -5.04 -3.88
CA GLN A 9 -8.40 -5.44 -2.68
C GLN A 9 -7.99 -6.91 -2.74
N GLU A 10 -8.87 -7.81 -3.24
CA GLU A 10 -8.49 -9.21 -3.48
C GLU A 10 -7.27 -9.29 -4.39
N VAL A 11 -7.29 -8.59 -5.53
CA VAL A 11 -6.20 -8.61 -6.53
C VAL A 11 -4.88 -8.12 -5.93
N LEU A 12 -4.87 -6.96 -5.28
CA LEU A 12 -3.63 -6.44 -4.67
C LEU A 12 -3.12 -7.34 -3.55
N SER A 13 -4.02 -7.86 -2.71
CA SER A 13 -3.64 -8.74 -1.61
C SER A 13 -3.04 -10.06 -2.11
N GLY A 14 -3.55 -10.58 -3.24
CA GLY A 14 -3.00 -11.75 -3.92
C GLY A 14 -1.60 -11.50 -4.45
N PHE A 15 -1.38 -10.38 -5.14
CA PHE A 15 -0.04 -10.01 -5.63
C PHE A 15 0.96 -9.75 -4.52
N ALA A 16 0.54 -9.09 -3.43
CA ALA A 16 1.42 -8.79 -2.30
C ALA A 16 1.63 -9.99 -1.35
N GLY A 17 0.93 -11.11 -1.56
CA GLY A 17 1.01 -12.27 -0.66
C GLY A 17 0.67 -11.92 0.79
N ILE A 18 -0.33 -11.06 0.99
CA ILE A 18 -0.86 -10.68 2.31
C ILE A 18 -2.35 -10.98 2.37
N ALA A 19 -2.86 -11.23 3.58
CA ALA A 19 -4.30 -11.42 3.76
C ALA A 19 -5.07 -10.15 3.33
N ARG A 20 -6.17 -10.32 2.60
CA ARG A 20 -7.04 -9.21 2.20
C ARG A 20 -7.48 -8.37 3.40
N THR A 21 -7.84 -9.01 4.52
CA THR A 21 -8.20 -8.32 5.78
C THR A 21 -7.05 -7.51 6.34
N HIS A 22 -5.81 -7.98 6.20
CA HIS A 22 -4.62 -7.22 6.60
C HIS A 22 -4.43 -5.98 5.72
N LEU A 23 -4.61 -6.13 4.40
CA LEU A 23 -4.60 -5.00 3.47
C LEU A 23 -5.72 -3.99 3.80
N THR A 24 -6.93 -4.44 4.12
CA THR A 24 -8.03 -3.55 4.56
C THR A 24 -7.66 -2.77 5.82
N MET A 25 -7.08 -3.43 6.84
CA MET A 25 -6.67 -2.74 8.06
C MET A 25 -5.61 -1.66 7.80
N ILE A 26 -4.71 -1.90 6.85
CA ILE A 26 -3.70 -0.91 6.43
C ILE A 26 -4.37 0.23 5.66
N GLU A 27 -5.22 -0.06 4.67
CA GLU A 27 -5.92 0.98 3.88
C GLU A 27 -6.85 1.85 4.74
N CYS A 28 -7.41 1.31 5.82
CA CYS A 28 -8.25 2.04 6.78
C CYS A 28 -7.46 2.73 7.91
N GLY A 29 -6.14 2.56 7.98
CA GLY A 29 -5.29 3.13 9.03
C GLY A 29 -5.45 2.49 10.41
N THR A 30 -6.19 1.37 10.53
CA THR A 30 -6.36 0.66 11.81
C THR A 30 -5.14 -0.17 12.17
N LYS A 31 -4.23 -0.42 11.22
CA LYS A 31 -2.96 -1.09 11.45
C LYS A 31 -1.84 -0.45 10.64
N GLN A 32 -0.72 -0.20 11.30
CA GLN A 32 0.50 0.28 10.66
C GLN A 32 1.18 -0.86 9.89
N ALA A 33 1.54 -0.60 8.63
CA ALA A 33 2.30 -1.53 7.82
C ALA A 33 3.76 -1.55 8.30
N ASN A 34 4.29 -2.74 8.58
CA ASN A 34 5.73 -2.88 8.83
C ASN A 34 6.51 -2.81 7.51
N PHE A 35 7.84 -2.65 7.61
CA PHE A 35 8.70 -2.51 6.44
C PHE A 35 8.57 -3.68 5.44
N SER A 36 8.49 -4.93 5.92
CA SER A 36 8.27 -6.10 5.06
C SER A 36 6.96 -6.00 4.27
N THR A 37 5.90 -5.50 4.88
CA THR A 37 4.60 -5.31 4.21
C THR A 37 4.66 -4.19 3.18
N ILE A 38 5.38 -3.10 3.48
CA ILE A 38 5.64 -2.03 2.51
C ILE A 38 6.39 -2.59 1.29
N CYS A 39 7.43 -3.40 1.49
CA CYS A 39 8.16 -4.03 0.38
C CYS A 39 7.25 -4.91 -0.49
N LYS A 40 6.45 -5.78 0.14
CA LYS A 40 5.50 -6.65 -0.57
C LYS A 40 4.46 -5.87 -1.38
N ILE A 41 3.93 -4.79 -0.82
CA ILE A 41 2.97 -3.93 -1.52
C ILE A 41 3.65 -3.19 -2.68
N ALA A 42 4.89 -2.73 -2.51
CA ALA A 42 5.66 -2.09 -3.58
C ALA A 42 5.93 -3.06 -4.73
N GLU A 43 6.35 -4.29 -4.43
CA GLU A 43 6.52 -5.38 -5.41
C GLU A 43 5.21 -5.68 -6.15
N ALA A 44 4.08 -5.76 -5.43
CA ALA A 44 2.76 -5.97 -6.04
C ALA A 44 2.33 -4.82 -6.98
N PHE A 45 2.91 -3.64 -6.80
CA PHE A 45 2.72 -2.50 -7.68
C PHE A 45 3.78 -2.36 -8.78
N ASP A 46 4.72 -3.29 -8.85
CA ASP A 46 5.88 -3.26 -9.76
C ASP A 46 6.69 -1.97 -9.59
N MET A 47 7.05 -1.64 -8.35
CA MET A 47 7.83 -0.46 -8.01
C MET A 47 8.80 -0.72 -6.84
N ARG A 48 9.78 0.17 -6.68
CA ARG A 48 10.71 0.09 -5.55
C ARG A 48 10.02 0.51 -4.25
N PRO A 49 10.36 -0.09 -3.09
CA PRO A 49 9.84 0.34 -1.80
C PRO A 49 10.07 1.83 -1.51
N SER A 50 11.21 2.38 -1.96
CA SER A 50 11.51 3.81 -1.83
C SER A 50 10.52 4.72 -2.57
N GLU A 51 10.00 4.28 -3.72
CA GLU A 51 9.00 5.03 -4.48
C GLU A 51 7.65 5.01 -3.77
N LEU A 52 7.30 3.88 -3.15
CA LEU A 52 6.11 3.77 -2.32
C LEU A 52 6.20 4.70 -1.10
N VAL A 53 7.33 4.71 -0.40
CA VAL A 53 7.56 5.60 0.76
C VAL A 53 7.49 7.07 0.34
N ARG A 54 8.13 7.47 -0.76
CA ARG A 54 8.03 8.84 -1.27
C ARG A 54 6.58 9.26 -1.54
N LYS A 55 5.75 8.36 -2.09
CA LYS A 55 4.33 8.63 -2.30
C LYS A 55 3.53 8.74 -0.99
N MET A 56 3.97 8.06 0.07
CA MET A 56 3.39 8.21 1.41
C MET A 56 3.72 9.59 1.99
N GLU A 57 4.97 10.03 1.88
CA GLU A 57 5.41 11.38 2.31
C GLU A 57 4.61 12.48 1.57
N GLU A 58 4.51 12.39 0.24
CA GLU A 58 3.73 13.32 -0.59
C GLU A 58 2.22 13.33 -0.24
N ALA A 59 1.69 12.25 0.34
CA ALA A 59 0.29 12.16 0.77
C ALA A 59 0.07 12.79 2.15
N GLU A 60 0.99 12.60 3.09
CA GLU A 60 0.95 13.22 4.42
C GLU A 60 1.13 14.74 4.31
N GLU A 61 2.08 15.23 3.50
CA GLU A 61 2.27 16.68 3.28
C GLU A 61 1.05 17.39 2.69
N LYS A 62 0.20 16.66 1.94
CA LYS A 62 -1.06 17.19 1.41
C LYS A 62 -2.18 17.20 2.44
N ARG A 63 -2.09 16.37 3.47
CA ARG A 63 -3.07 16.26 4.55
C ARG A 63 -2.88 17.35 5.60
N ASP A 64 -1.65 17.82 5.76
CA ASP A 64 -1.28 18.91 6.66
C ASP A 64 -1.45 20.32 6.04
N LYS A 65 -1.94 20.40 4.80
CA LYS A 65 -2.29 21.64 4.08
C LYS A 65 -3.80 21.77 3.92
#